data_AF-A0A1W9J0D5-F1
#
_entry.id   AF-A0A1W9J0D5-F1
#
_cell.length_a   1.000
_cell.length_b   1.000
_cell.length_c   1.000
_cell.angle_alpha   90.00
_cell.angle_beta   90.00
_cell.angle_gamma   90.00
#
_symmetry.space_group_name_H-M   'P 1'
#
loop_
_entity.id
_entity.type
_entity.pdbx_description
1 polymer ?
#
loop_
_entity_poly.entity_id
_entity_poly.type
_entity_poly.pdbx_seq_one_letter_code
_entity_poly.pdbx_strand_id
1 'polypeptide(L)'
;MSESALPETHLNDLAAEAYERGLALRKAGLFKQAIEQFEKATSDPALALKAYAQIGLSQKSCDRYEDAVTSFRNALKSPGASKKDIVQILYVLGRTLESLGRIAEALEAYRWLRREDSLYRDVGERIDALSTGRSQAEQRSAQSNPKAGTSQQLHAWQNLLRNVK
;
A
#
# COMPACT_ATOMS: atom_id res chain seq x y z
N MET A 1 -46.89 1.03 3.21
CA MET A 1 -45.69 1.17 4.05
C MET A 1 -44.52 1.31 3.12
N SER A 2 -44.05 2.55 2.94
CA SER A 2 -42.99 2.93 2.01
C SER A 2 -41.64 2.66 2.64
N GLU A 3 -40.93 1.66 2.11
CA GLU A 3 -39.59 1.29 2.51
C GLU A 3 -38.62 2.41 2.13
N SER A 4 -38.08 3.08 3.14
CA SER A 4 -37.16 4.20 3.04
C SER A 4 -35.78 3.72 2.56
N ALA A 5 -35.62 3.56 1.26
CA ALA A 5 -34.31 3.45 0.63
C ALA A 5 -33.66 4.85 0.60
N LEU A 6 -33.02 5.26 1.70
CA LEU A 6 -32.04 6.34 1.65
C LEU A 6 -30.88 5.84 0.75
N PRO A 7 -30.49 6.60 -0.29
CA PRO A 7 -30.09 5.98 -1.54
C PRO A 7 -28.59 5.74 -1.56
N GLU A 8 -28.17 4.51 -1.91
CA GLU A 8 -26.77 4.16 -2.21
C GLU A 8 -26.12 5.18 -3.16
N THR A 9 -26.92 5.78 -4.05
CA THR A 9 -26.52 6.85 -4.98
C THR A 9 -25.96 8.09 -4.28
N HIS A 10 -26.60 8.60 -3.22
CA HIS A 10 -26.14 9.81 -2.53
C HIS A 10 -24.86 9.55 -1.73
N LEU A 11 -24.71 8.34 -1.16
CA LEU A 11 -23.49 7.97 -0.45
C LEU A 11 -22.30 7.85 -1.42
N ASN A 12 -22.51 7.29 -2.60
CA ASN A 12 -21.50 7.19 -3.65
C ASN A 12 -21.10 8.58 -4.18
N ASP A 13 -22.05 9.48 -4.35
CA ASP A 13 -21.77 10.87 -4.77
C ASP A 13 -20.93 11.63 -3.72
N LEU A 14 -21.23 11.46 -2.43
CA LEU A 14 -20.43 12.06 -1.35
C LEU A 14 -19.02 11.47 -1.28
N ALA A 15 -18.86 10.16 -1.52
CA ALA A 15 -17.55 9.51 -1.55
C ALA A 15 -16.71 10.01 -2.73
N ALA A 16 -17.31 10.18 -3.92
CA ALA A 16 -16.66 10.73 -5.10
C ALA A 16 -16.24 12.20 -4.89
N GLU A 17 -17.12 13.03 -4.32
CA GLU A 17 -16.79 14.43 -4.00
C GLU A 17 -15.64 14.51 -3.00
N ALA A 18 -15.67 13.70 -1.94
CA ALA A 18 -14.59 13.62 -0.97
C ALA A 18 -13.27 13.17 -1.61
N TYR A 19 -13.32 12.22 -2.55
CA TYR A 19 -12.13 11.77 -3.29
C TYR A 19 -11.51 12.91 -4.10
N GLU A 20 -12.30 13.62 -4.90
CA GLU A 20 -11.82 14.75 -5.72
C GLU A 20 -11.28 15.89 -4.86
N ARG A 21 -11.96 16.21 -3.75
CA ARG A 21 -11.46 17.21 -2.78
C ARG A 21 -10.14 16.76 -2.15
N GLY A 22 -10.01 15.49 -1.81
CA GLY A 22 -8.78 14.90 -1.31
C GLY A 22 -7.62 15.04 -2.31
N LEU A 23 -7.87 14.80 -3.60
CA LEU A 23 -6.87 14.97 -4.66
C LEU A 23 -6.39 16.43 -4.75
N ALA A 24 -7.32 17.39 -4.71
CA ALA A 24 -6.99 18.81 -4.72
C ALA A 24 -6.15 19.22 -3.50
N LEU A 25 -6.54 18.79 -2.30
CA LEU A 25 -5.81 19.06 -1.05
C LEU A 25 -4.40 18.45 -1.08
N ARG A 26 -4.26 17.21 -1.57
CA ARG A 26 -2.95 16.54 -1.68
C ARG A 26 -2.05 17.29 -2.65
N LYS A 27 -2.58 17.74 -3.79
CA LYS A 27 -1.83 18.56 -4.77
C LYS A 27 -1.39 19.89 -4.18
N ALA A 28 -2.17 20.46 -3.26
CA ALA A 28 -1.83 21.67 -2.52
C ALA A 28 -0.86 21.43 -1.34
N GLY A 29 -0.41 20.20 -1.10
CA GLY A 29 0.47 19.85 0.03
C GLY A 29 -0.24 19.78 1.40
N LEU A 30 -1.56 19.90 1.43
CA LEU A 30 -2.37 19.82 2.65
C LEU A 30 -2.67 18.36 3.02
N PHE A 31 -1.61 17.58 3.26
CA PHE A 31 -1.69 16.12 3.34
C PHE A 31 -2.61 15.60 4.45
N LYS A 32 -2.64 16.24 5.63
CA LYS A 32 -3.53 15.84 6.74
C LYS A 32 -5.01 15.98 6.36
N GLN A 33 -5.38 17.12 5.78
CA GLN A 33 -6.75 17.35 5.32
C GLN A 33 -7.11 16.44 4.15
N ALA A 34 -6.14 16.15 3.26
CA ALA A 34 -6.35 15.20 2.17
C ALA A 34 -6.68 13.80 2.71
N ILE A 35 -5.96 13.33 3.74
CA ILE A 35 -6.23 12.05 4.39
C ILE A 35 -7.67 12.00 4.92
N GLU A 36 -8.14 13.03 5.63
CA GLU A 36 -9.52 13.07 6.14
C GLU A 36 -10.58 12.96 5.03
N GLN A 37 -10.34 13.56 3.86
CA GLN A 37 -11.27 13.44 2.73
C GLN A 37 -11.19 12.06 2.08
N PHE A 38 -9.98 11.51 1.90
CA PHE A 38 -9.84 10.17 1.38
C PHE A 38 -10.42 9.11 2.31
N GLU A 39 -10.32 9.27 3.63
CA GLU A 39 -10.94 8.37 4.61
C GLU A 39 -12.46 8.30 4.39
N LYS A 40 -13.12 9.44 4.14
CA LYS A 40 -14.55 9.44 3.76
C LYS A 40 -14.80 8.72 2.45
N ALA A 41 -13.94 8.91 1.45
CA ALA A 41 -14.04 8.23 0.16
C ALA A 41 -13.87 6.70 0.25
N THR A 42 -13.29 6.17 1.34
CA THR A 42 -13.21 4.71 1.55
C THR A 42 -14.55 4.03 1.82
N SER A 43 -15.61 4.82 2.09
CA SER A 43 -16.96 4.30 2.28
C SER A 43 -17.60 3.73 1.00
N ASP A 44 -17.14 4.16 -0.18
CA ASP A 44 -17.53 3.58 -1.46
C ASP A 44 -16.54 2.46 -1.85
N PRO A 45 -16.98 1.19 -1.95
CA PRO A 45 -16.13 0.08 -2.36
C PRO A 45 -15.42 0.28 -3.71
N ALA A 46 -16.02 1.01 -4.66
CA ALA A 46 -15.43 1.27 -5.97
C ALA A 46 -14.25 2.26 -5.90
N LEU A 47 -14.24 3.12 -4.89
CA LEU A 47 -13.18 4.10 -4.64
C LEU A 47 -12.20 3.68 -3.55
N ALA A 48 -12.59 2.75 -2.67
CA ALA A 48 -11.84 2.35 -1.50
C ALA A 48 -10.37 2.04 -1.80
N LEU A 49 -10.09 1.27 -2.85
CA LEU A 49 -8.72 0.97 -3.27
C LEU A 49 -7.90 2.25 -3.55
N LYS A 50 -8.45 3.14 -4.37
CA LYS A 50 -7.77 4.37 -4.79
C LYS A 50 -7.64 5.33 -3.61
N ALA A 51 -8.66 5.43 -2.78
CA ALA A 51 -8.67 6.25 -1.57
C ALA A 51 -7.59 5.80 -0.60
N TYR A 52 -7.52 4.51 -0.25
CA TYR A 52 -6.47 3.97 0.62
C TYR A 52 -5.06 4.17 0.03
N ALA A 53 -4.89 4.02 -1.28
CA ALA A 53 -3.62 4.31 -1.93
C ALA A 53 -3.21 5.79 -1.78
N GLN A 54 -4.15 6.73 -1.93
CA GLN A 54 -3.89 8.16 -1.74
C GLN A 54 -3.65 8.53 -0.27
N ILE A 55 -4.32 7.88 0.68
CA ILE A 55 -4.03 8.00 2.12
C ILE A 55 -2.58 7.60 2.38
N GLY A 56 -2.15 6.43 1.88
CA GLY A 56 -0.78 5.94 2.05
C GLY A 56 0.25 6.91 1.46
N LEU A 57 0.02 7.43 0.25
CA LEU A 57 0.91 8.44 -0.36
C LEU A 57 0.97 9.74 0.45
N SER A 58 -0.16 10.18 1.00
CA SER A 58 -0.23 11.38 1.84
C SER A 58 0.48 11.19 3.18
N GLN A 59 0.36 10.00 3.78
CA GLN A 59 1.08 9.62 5.01
C GLN A 59 2.59 9.56 4.79
N LYS A 60 3.05 9.00 3.66
CA LYS A 60 4.47 9.07 3.26
C LYS A 60 4.97 10.50 3.16
N SER A 61 4.16 11.39 2.59
CA SER A 61 4.51 12.82 2.45
C SER A 61 4.58 13.56 3.79
N CYS A 62 4.06 12.93 4.85
CA CYS A 62 4.17 13.37 6.25
C CYS A 62 5.20 12.54 7.05
N ASP A 63 6.06 11.77 6.40
CA ASP A 63 7.03 10.83 7.02
C ASP A 63 6.41 9.77 7.97
N ARG A 64 5.11 9.48 7.81
CA ARG A 64 4.39 8.44 8.55
C ARG A 64 4.41 7.12 7.77
N TYR A 65 5.59 6.51 7.68
CA TYR A 65 5.83 5.35 6.82
C TYR A 65 5.09 4.08 7.29
N GLU A 66 4.98 3.81 8.58
CA GLU A 66 4.27 2.67 9.15
C GLU A 66 2.77 2.72 8.85
N ASP A 67 2.17 3.91 8.98
CA ASP A 67 0.78 4.13 8.66
C ASP A 67 0.54 3.96 7.16
N ALA A 68 1.48 4.45 6.34
CA ALA A 68 1.42 4.28 4.89
C ALA A 68 1.43 2.81 4.48
N VAL A 69 2.28 1.97 5.11
CA VAL A 69 2.27 0.52 4.90
C VAL A 69 0.89 -0.07 5.19
N THR A 70 0.25 0.34 6.29
CA THR A 70 -1.09 -0.13 6.66
C THR A 70 -2.13 0.29 5.62
N SER A 71 -2.09 1.54 5.16
CA SER A 71 -3.00 2.06 4.14
C SER A 71 -2.84 1.34 2.80
N PHE A 72 -1.62 1.09 2.34
CA PHE A 72 -1.40 0.30 1.11
C PHE A 72 -1.86 -1.15 1.25
N ARG A 73 -1.69 -1.76 2.43
CA ARG A 73 -2.25 -3.10 2.71
C ARG A 73 -3.76 -3.11 2.64
N ASN A 74 -4.44 -2.06 3.12
CA ASN A 74 -5.88 -1.94 3.00
C ASN A 74 -6.33 -1.73 1.55
N ALA A 75 -5.57 -0.95 0.77
CA ALA A 75 -5.81 -0.81 -0.67
C ALA A 75 -5.77 -2.16 -1.39
N LEU A 76 -4.79 -3.01 -1.08
CA LEU A 76 -4.66 -4.37 -1.66
C LEU A 76 -5.76 -5.35 -1.21
N LYS A 77 -6.43 -5.08 -0.09
CA LYS A 77 -7.61 -5.86 0.36
C LYS A 77 -8.91 -5.39 -0.27
N SER A 78 -8.91 -4.22 -0.91
CA SER A 78 -10.13 -3.63 -1.43
C SER A 78 -10.57 -4.37 -2.71
N PRO A 79 -11.87 -4.65 -2.87
CA PRO A 79 -12.37 -5.32 -4.06
C PRO A 79 -12.24 -4.43 -5.31
N GLY A 80 -12.26 -5.05 -6.50
CA GLY A 80 -12.29 -4.32 -7.78
C GLY A 80 -10.94 -3.77 -8.26
N ALA A 81 -9.84 -4.23 -7.67
CA ALA A 81 -8.49 -3.86 -8.07
C ALA A 81 -8.15 -4.38 -9.47
N SER A 82 -7.76 -3.51 -10.41
CA SER A 82 -7.15 -3.98 -11.65
C SER A 82 -5.71 -4.44 -11.39
N LYS A 83 -5.19 -5.33 -12.23
CA LYS A 83 -3.77 -5.73 -12.18
C LYS A 83 -2.82 -4.52 -12.17
N LYS A 84 -3.13 -3.50 -12.96
CA LYS A 84 -2.35 -2.25 -13.04
C LYS A 84 -2.34 -1.51 -11.70
N ASP A 85 -3.50 -1.43 -11.04
CA ASP A 85 -3.60 -0.78 -9.72
C ASP A 85 -2.79 -1.55 -8.68
N ILE A 86 -2.89 -2.88 -8.68
CA ILE A 86 -2.17 -3.75 -7.76
C ILE A 86 -0.65 -3.58 -7.92
N VAL A 87 -0.15 -3.65 -9.16
CA VAL A 87 1.27 -3.45 -9.49
C VAL A 87 1.75 -2.08 -9.00
N GLN A 88 0.98 -1.03 -9.23
CA GLN A 88 1.32 0.31 -8.75
C GLN A 88 1.38 0.39 -7.22
N ILE A 89 0.41 -0.20 -6.51
CA ILE A 89 0.36 -0.22 -5.04
C ILE A 89 1.53 -1.02 -4.47
N LEU A 90 1.83 -2.19 -5.03
CA LEU A 90 2.96 -3.01 -4.57
C LEU A 90 4.30 -2.31 -4.73
N TYR A 91 4.47 -1.55 -5.82
CA TYR A 91 5.69 -0.77 -6.02
C TYR A 91 5.85 0.27 -4.92
N VAL A 92 4.83 1.08 -4.67
CA VAL A 92 4.92 2.14 -3.65
C VAL A 92 4.99 1.58 -2.24
N LEU A 93 4.37 0.42 -1.98
CA LEU A 93 4.49 -0.29 -0.72
C LEU A 93 5.92 -0.81 -0.52
N GLY A 94 6.50 -1.47 -1.52
CA GLY A 94 7.91 -1.89 -1.48
C GLY A 94 8.83 -0.72 -1.18
N ARG A 95 8.62 0.43 -1.84
CA ARG A 95 9.44 1.65 -1.60
C ARG A 95 9.36 2.08 -0.15
N THR A 96 8.16 2.02 0.42
CA THR A 96 7.89 2.41 1.81
C THR A 96 8.56 1.46 2.78
N LEU A 97 8.49 0.15 2.50
CA LEU A 97 9.12 -0.88 3.32
C LEU A 97 10.64 -0.77 3.32
N GLU A 98 11.26 -0.39 2.19
CA GLU A 98 12.69 -0.09 2.15
C GLU A 98 13.06 1.15 2.95
N SER A 99 12.28 2.23 2.86
CA SER A 99 12.50 3.42 3.70
C SER A 99 12.44 3.09 5.19
N LEU A 100 11.68 2.06 5.57
CA LEU A 100 11.60 1.52 6.92
C LEU A 100 12.67 0.47 7.27
N GLY A 101 13.55 0.10 6.33
CA GLY A 101 14.53 -0.98 6.50
C GLY A 101 13.91 -2.39 6.60
N ARG A 102 12.62 -2.56 6.27
CA ARG A 102 11.90 -3.84 6.27
C ARG A 102 12.19 -4.64 4.99
N ILE A 103 13.47 -4.97 4.79
CA ILE A 103 14.00 -5.49 3.52
C ILE A 103 13.32 -6.78 3.08
N ALA A 104 13.04 -7.70 4.01
CA ALA A 104 12.39 -8.98 3.68
C ALA A 104 10.99 -8.77 3.09
N GLU A 105 10.18 -7.88 3.67
CA GLU A 105 8.82 -7.60 3.18
C GLU A 105 8.84 -6.80 1.88
N ALA A 106 9.81 -5.89 1.72
CA ALA A 106 10.00 -5.16 0.46
C ALA A 106 10.32 -6.10 -0.70
N LEU A 107 11.24 -7.06 -0.49
CA LEU A 107 11.57 -8.09 -1.47
C LEU A 107 10.35 -8.93 -1.87
N GLU A 108 9.51 -9.32 -0.91
CA GLU A 108 8.29 -10.06 -1.21
C GLU A 108 7.30 -9.22 -2.03
N ALA A 109 7.12 -7.93 -1.71
CA ALA A 109 6.28 -7.03 -2.49
C ALA A 109 6.77 -6.91 -3.94
N TYR A 110 8.08 -6.75 -4.16
CA TYR A 110 8.64 -6.66 -5.50
C TYR A 110 8.61 -7.97 -6.27
N ARG A 111 8.83 -9.10 -5.61
CA ARG A 111 8.73 -10.42 -6.26
C ARG A 111 7.33 -10.70 -6.73
N TRP A 112 6.32 -10.32 -5.95
CA TRP A 112 4.94 -10.42 -6.36
C TRP A 112 4.65 -9.49 -7.53
N LEU A 113 5.06 -8.22 -7.42
CA LEU A 113 4.96 -7.26 -8.52
C LEU A 113 5.56 -7.80 -9.82
N ARG A 114 6.78 -8.36 -9.76
CA ARG A 114 7.52 -8.88 -10.91
C ARG A 114 6.82 -10.06 -11.59
N ARG A 115 5.99 -10.81 -10.87
CA ARG A 115 5.17 -11.88 -11.45
C ARG A 115 4.03 -11.34 -12.30
N GLU A 116 3.48 -10.17 -11.94
CA GLU A 116 2.42 -9.51 -12.70
C GLU A 116 2.97 -8.65 -13.84
N ASP A 117 4.03 -7.89 -13.58
CA ASP A 117 4.71 -7.05 -14.56
C ASP A 117 6.22 -7.03 -14.26
N SER A 118 6.98 -7.79 -15.05
CA SER A 118 8.41 -7.97 -14.83
C SER A 118 9.25 -6.76 -15.25
N LEU A 119 8.70 -5.86 -16.08
CA LEU A 119 9.36 -4.68 -16.62
C LEU A 119 8.89 -3.38 -15.95
N TYR A 120 8.13 -3.49 -14.86
CA TYR A 120 7.60 -2.33 -14.17
C TYR A 120 8.72 -1.51 -13.50
N ARG A 121 9.05 -0.37 -14.12
CA ARG A 121 10.05 0.59 -13.63
C ARG A 121 11.41 -0.10 -13.39
N ASP A 122 11.96 0.07 -12.19
CA ASP A 122 13.25 -0.43 -11.72
C ASP A 122 13.11 -1.69 -10.85
N VAL A 123 11.98 -2.42 -10.91
CA VAL A 123 11.71 -3.53 -9.97
C VAL A 123 12.77 -4.64 -10.00
N GLY A 124 13.33 -4.96 -11.16
CA GLY A 124 14.41 -5.95 -11.30
C GLY A 124 15.66 -5.55 -10.54
N GLU A 125 16.19 -4.37 -10.86
CA GLU A 125 17.39 -3.79 -10.22
C GLU A 125 17.26 -3.74 -8.70
N ARG A 126 16.06 -3.42 -8.21
CA ARG A 126 15.83 -3.30 -6.77
C ARG A 126 15.75 -4.65 -6.07
N ILE A 127 15.17 -5.66 -6.71
CA ILE A 127 15.22 -7.02 -6.17
C ILE A 127 16.68 -7.48 -6.05
N ASP A 128 17.50 -7.23 -7.07
CA ASP A 128 18.89 -7.65 -7.08
C ASP A 128 19.69 -6.92 -6.00
N ALA A 129 19.60 -5.59 -5.95
CA ALA A 129 20.28 -4.76 -4.96
C ALA A 129 19.94 -5.16 -3.51
N LEU A 130 18.65 -5.35 -3.21
CA LEU A 130 18.19 -5.72 -1.87
C LEU A 130 18.55 -7.15 -1.50
N SER A 131 18.55 -8.08 -2.46
CA SER A 131 18.92 -9.48 -2.22
C SER A 131 20.41 -9.58 -1.87
N THR A 132 21.28 -8.91 -2.63
CA THR A 132 22.71 -8.86 -2.34
C THR A 132 23.01 -8.19 -0.99
N GLY A 133 22.37 -7.04 -0.71
CA GLY A 133 22.56 -6.34 0.56
C GLY A 133 22.11 -7.16 1.77
N ARG A 134 20.97 -7.87 1.66
CA ARG A 134 20.47 -8.75 2.73
C ARG A 134 21.43 -9.91 3.00
N SER A 135 21.92 -10.60 1.97
CA SER A 135 22.86 -11.70 2.16
C SER A 135 24.15 -11.26 2.86
N GLN A 136 24.68 -10.08 2.53
CA GLN A 136 25.84 -9.52 3.21
C GLN A 136 25.56 -9.17 4.67
N ALA A 137 24.38 -8.61 4.96
CA ALA A 137 23.97 -8.29 6.33
C ALA A 137 23.76 -9.56 7.18
N GLU A 138 23.17 -10.61 6.61
CA GLU A 138 22.96 -11.91 7.27
C GLU A 138 24.28 -12.64 7.51
N GLN A 139 25.24 -12.58 6.59
CA GLN A 139 26.59 -13.13 6.80
C GLN A 139 27.34 -12.40 7.93
N ARG A 140 27.18 -11.08 8.03
CA ARG A 140 27.76 -10.27 9.13
C ARG A 140 27.06 -10.53 10.47
N SER A 141 25.74 -10.71 10.48
CA SER A 141 24.97 -10.96 11.71
C SER A 141 25.02 -12.41 12.19
N ALA A 142 25.25 -13.38 11.30
CA ALA A 142 25.55 -14.76 11.68
C ALA A 142 26.86 -14.87 12.51
N GLN A 143 27.72 -13.86 12.43
CA GLN A 143 28.92 -13.72 13.28
C GLN A 143 28.60 -13.02 14.63
N SER A 144 27.39 -12.49 14.82
CA SER A 144 26.93 -11.82 16.04
C SER A 144 25.43 -12.08 16.31
N ASN A 145 25.14 -13.24 16.92
CA ASN A 145 23.89 -13.69 17.58
C ASN A 145 22.52 -13.12 17.08
N PRO A 146 21.64 -13.92 16.44
CA PRO A 146 20.42 -13.41 15.82
C PRO A 146 19.24 -13.38 16.82
N LYS A 147 18.56 -12.22 16.96
CA LYS A 147 17.24 -12.17 17.60
C LYS A 147 16.12 -11.98 16.59
N ALA A 148 15.12 -12.85 16.79
CA ALA A 148 13.88 -13.02 16.06
C ALA A 148 12.89 -11.86 16.29
N GLY A 149 12.05 -11.61 15.27
CA GLY A 149 10.92 -10.68 15.37
C GLY A 149 10.06 -10.56 14.09
N THR A 150 10.56 -10.99 12.94
CA THR A 150 9.95 -10.73 11.62
C THR A 150 9.04 -11.82 11.07
N SER A 151 8.99 -13.01 11.68
CA SER A 151 8.33 -14.19 11.08
C SER A 151 6.80 -14.07 10.97
N GLN A 152 6.10 -13.66 12.04
CA GLN A 152 4.63 -13.60 12.04
C GLN A 152 4.07 -12.52 11.10
N GLN A 153 4.68 -11.33 11.06
CA GLN A 153 4.23 -10.25 10.18
C GLN A 153 4.46 -10.59 8.70
N LEU A 154 5.57 -11.27 8.39
CA LEU A 154 5.87 -11.72 7.03
C LEU A 154 4.87 -12.77 6.55
N HIS A 155 4.49 -13.74 7.39
CA HIS A 155 3.48 -14.73 7.05
C HIS A 155 2.11 -14.13 6.80
N ALA A 156 1.67 -13.20 7.65
CA ALA A 156 0.41 -12.48 7.44
C ALA A 156 0.43 -11.68 6.12
N TRP A 157 1.57 -11.05 5.81
CA TRP A 157 1.79 -10.33 4.55
C TRP A 157 1.76 -11.26 3.32
N GLN A 158 2.43 -12.40 3.37
CA GLN A 158 2.42 -13.39 2.29
C GLN A 158 1.01 -13.94 2.02
N ASN A 159 0.25 -14.20 3.08
CA ASN A 159 -1.15 -14.63 2.96
C ASN A 159 -2.02 -13.55 2.32
N LEU A 160 -1.81 -12.27 2.69
CA LEU A 160 -2.50 -11.16 2.05
C LEU A 160 -2.20 -11.14 0.55
N LEU A 161 -0.92 -11.15 0.16
CA LEU A 161 -0.50 -11.14 -1.24
C LEU A 161 -1.05 -12.31 -2.06
N ARG A 162 -1.19 -13.50 -1.46
CA ARG A 162 -1.79 -14.65 -2.14
C ARG A 162 -3.28 -14.47 -2.45
N ASN A 163 -3.97 -13.65 -1.67
CA ASN A 163 -5.41 -13.44 -1.76
C ASN A 163 -5.80 -12.18 -2.55
N VAL A 164 -4.83 -11.36 -2.95
CA VAL A 164 -5.05 -10.26 -3.90
C VAL A 164 -5.36 -10.91 -5.26
N LYS A 165 -6.63 -10.86 -5.67
CA LYS A 165 -7.15 -11.41 -6.94
C LYS A 165 -7.42 -10.31 -7.95
#